data_AF-A0A4R3MVC0-F1
#
_entry.id   AF-A0A4R3MVC0-F1
#
_cell.length_a   1.000
_cell.length_b   1.000
_cell.length_c   1.000
_cell.angle_alpha   90.00
_cell.angle_beta   90.00
_cell.angle_gamma   90.00
#
_symmetry.space_group_name_H-M   'P 1'
#
loop_
_entity.id
_entity.type
_entity.pdbx_description
1 polymer ?
#
loop_
_entity_poly.entity_id
_entity_poly.type
_entity_poly.pdbx_seq_one_letter_code
_entity_poly.pdbx_strand_id
1 'polypeptide(L)'
;MMNELMIERLKKLGWYHAAHQLDHLLEDASRDNVSYSEFLNTIVLQEIEYQESQQLEKRMKRAKLPYMKTIHDFDFSFQPSISKKG
;
A
#
# COMPACT_ATOMS: atom_id res chain seq x y z
N MET A 1 -23.00 11.32 11.89
CA MET A 1 -24.16 11.22 10.98
C MET A 1 -23.78 11.37 9.50
N MET A 2 -23.18 12.48 9.04
CA MET A 2 -22.77 12.62 7.62
C MET A 2 -21.41 11.95 7.31
N ASN A 3 -20.44 12.06 8.24
CA ASN A 3 -19.11 11.46 8.07
C ASN A 3 -19.17 9.93 8.05
N GLU A 4 -20.00 9.32 8.89
CA GLU A 4 -20.20 7.86 8.91
C GLU A 4 -20.69 7.33 7.55
N LEU A 5 -21.63 8.03 6.90
CA LEU A 5 -22.12 7.66 5.58
C LEU A 5 -21.03 7.82 4.50
N MET A 6 -20.18 8.85 4.62
CA MET A 6 -19.01 9.01 3.74
C MET A 6 -18.00 7.88 3.92
N ILE A 7 -17.71 7.48 5.16
CA ILE A 7 -16.83 6.34 5.48
C ILE A 7 -17.38 5.05 4.84
N GLU A 8 -18.67 4.79 4.96
CA GLU A 8 -19.29 3.61 4.34
C GLU A 8 -19.21 3.62 2.81
N ARG A 9 -19.40 4.78 2.18
CA ARG A 9 -19.27 4.95 0.73
C ARG A 9 -17.83 4.75 0.27
N LEU A 10 -16.86 5.31 0.98
CA LEU A 10 -15.43 5.14 0.70
C LEU A 10 -15.02 3.66 0.82
N LYS A 11 -15.48 2.97 1.87
CA LYS A 11 -15.29 1.52 2.01
C LYS A 11 -15.90 0.73 0.86
N LYS A 12 -17.09 1.10 0.38
CA LYS A 12 -17.73 0.47 -0.79
C LYS A 12 -16.93 0.66 -2.08
N LEU A 13 -16.23 1.78 -2.23
CA LEU A 13 -15.33 2.05 -3.36
C LEU A 13 -13.97 1.33 -3.23
N GLY A 14 -13.74 0.63 -2.12
CA GLY A 14 -12.46 0.01 -1.81
C GLY A 14 -11.42 1.00 -1.27
N TRP A 15 -11.82 2.24 -0.97
CA TRP A 15 -10.96 3.32 -0.48
C TRP A 15 -10.87 3.28 1.04
N TYR A 16 -10.35 2.16 1.56
CA TYR A 16 -10.29 1.91 3.01
C TYR A 16 -9.34 2.86 3.72
N HIS A 17 -8.27 3.29 3.05
CA HIS A 17 -7.28 4.19 3.62
C HIS A 17 -7.85 5.60 3.74
N ALA A 18 -8.46 6.11 2.68
CA ALA A 18 -9.21 7.37 2.74
C ALA A 18 -10.33 7.32 3.79
N ALA A 19 -11.06 6.20 3.92
CA ALA A 19 -12.11 6.05 4.92
C ALA A 19 -11.59 6.11 6.37
N HIS A 20 -10.37 5.64 6.62
CA HIS A 20 -9.75 5.67 7.94
C HIS A 20 -9.20 7.05 8.30
N GLN A 21 -8.72 7.80 7.31
CA GLN A 21 -8.13 9.12 7.52
C GLN A 21 -9.12 10.28 7.35
N LEU A 22 -10.39 10.00 7.05
CA LEU A 22 -11.39 11.01 6.69
C LEU A 22 -11.52 12.10 7.75
N ASP A 23 -11.56 11.75 9.03
CA ASP A 23 -11.67 12.74 10.11
C ASP A 23 -10.47 13.68 10.14
N HIS A 24 -9.24 13.15 10.05
CA HIS A 24 -8.03 13.96 9.98
C HIS A 24 -8.00 14.86 8.75
N LEU A 25 -8.42 14.35 7.59
CA LEU A 25 -8.49 15.11 6.34
C LEU A 25 -9.50 16.26 6.43
N LEU A 26 -10.64 16.04 7.10
CA LEU A 26 -11.65 17.08 7.32
C LEU A 26 -11.16 18.14 8.30
N GLU A 27 -10.46 17.75 9.35
CA GLU A 27 -9.83 18.68 10.30
C GLU A 27 -8.76 19.55 9.62
N ASP A 28 -7.92 18.95 8.78
CA ASP A 28 -6.87 19.63 8.04
C ASP A 28 -7.46 20.61 7.00
N ALA A 29 -8.45 20.16 6.23
CA ALA A 29 -9.16 21.00 5.26
C ALA A 29 -9.87 22.19 5.91
N SER A 30 -10.46 21.97 7.10
CA SER A 30 -11.11 23.02 7.88
C SER A 30 -10.11 24.04 8.44
N ARG A 31 -8.90 23.58 8.79
CA ARG A 31 -7.82 24.43 9.34
C ARG A 31 -7.18 25.31 8.26
N ASP A 32 -6.90 24.74 7.10
CA ASP A 32 -6.08 25.38 6.06
C ASP A 32 -6.92 26.11 4.99
N ASN A 33 -8.25 26.17 5.14
CA ASN A 33 -9.17 26.73 4.13
C ASN A 33 -8.96 26.13 2.73
N VAL A 34 -8.72 24.82 2.71
CA VAL A 34 -8.43 24.09 1.47
C VAL A 34 -9.64 24.14 0.55
N SER A 35 -9.40 24.47 -0.72
CA SER A 35 -10.46 24.43 -1.75
C SER A 35 -11.01 23.00 -1.88
N TYR A 36 -12.30 22.86 -2.19
CA TYR A 36 -12.92 21.54 -2.40
C TYR A 36 -12.19 20.68 -3.43
N SER A 37 -11.60 21.31 -4.46
CA SER A 37 -10.79 20.63 -5.49
C SER A 37 -9.50 20.05 -4.91
N GLU A 38 -8.81 20.81 -4.06
CA GLU A 38 -7.57 20.39 -3.41
C GLU A 38 -7.85 19.29 -2.39
N PHE A 39 -8.94 19.42 -1.61
CA PHE A 39 -9.37 18.40 -0.66
C PHE A 39 -9.66 17.06 -1.35
N LEU A 40 -10.41 17.09 -2.46
CA LEU A 40 -10.69 15.89 -3.24
C LEU A 40 -9.41 15.31 -3.85
N ASN A 41 -8.53 16.17 -4.38
CA ASN A 41 -7.26 15.75 -4.93
C ASN A 41 -6.38 15.05 -3.88
N THR A 42 -6.30 15.58 -2.66
CA THR A 42 -5.58 14.97 -1.54
C THR A 42 -6.13 13.59 -1.19
N ILE A 43 -7.47 13.44 -1.09
CA ILE A 43 -8.11 12.14 -0.83
C ILE A 43 -7.73 11.11 -1.90
N VAL A 44 -7.85 11.50 -3.18
CA VAL A 44 -7.57 10.61 -4.31
C VAL A 44 -6.09 10.23 -4.35
N LEU A 45 -5.19 11.20 -4.17
CA LEU A 45 -3.75 10.98 -4.19
C LEU A 45 -3.31 10.02 -3.09
N GLN A 46 -3.76 10.23 -1.85
CA GLN A 46 -3.41 9.35 -0.74
C GLN A 46 -3.89 7.90 -0.93
N GLU A 47 -5.04 7.71 -1.58
CA GLU A 47 -5.55 6.38 -1.88
C GLU A 47 -4.73 5.69 -2.98
N ILE A 48 -4.34 6.43 -4.03
CA ILE A 48 -3.47 5.93 -5.10
C ILE A 48 -2.12 5.49 -4.51
N GLU A 49 -1.47 6.37 -3.73
CA GLU A 49 -0.18 6.07 -3.11
C GLU A 49 -0.24 4.84 -2.19
N TYR A 50 -1.33 4.69 -1.44
CA TYR A 50 -1.56 3.52 -0.61
C TYR A 50 -1.73 2.24 -1.44
N GLN A 51 -2.52 2.30 -2.51
CA GLN A 51 -2.73 1.15 -3.41
C GLN A 51 -1.45 0.74 -4.13
N GLU A 52 -0.64 1.69 -4.59
CA GLU A 52 0.65 1.44 -5.21
C GLU A 52 1.64 0.80 -4.23
N SER A 53 1.71 1.33 -3.01
CA SER A 53 2.53 0.77 -1.93
C SER A 53 2.14 -0.66 -1.61
N GLN A 54 0.84 -0.94 -1.49
CA GLN A 54 0.33 -2.28 -1.23
C GLN A 54 0.57 -3.24 -2.40
N GLN A 55 0.48 -2.78 -3.65
CA GLN A 55 0.81 -3.58 -4.82
C GLN A 55 2.31 -3.91 -4.87
N LEU A 56 3.17 -2.94 -4.55
CA LEU A 56 4.61 -3.14 -4.46
C LEU A 56 4.96 -4.17 -3.38
N GLU A 57 4.40 -4.02 -2.18
CA GLU A 57 4.56 -4.98 -1.09
C GLU A 57 4.08 -6.38 -1.47
N LYS A 58 2.93 -6.50 -2.13
CA LYS A 58 2.39 -7.78 -2.61
C LYS A 58 3.29 -8.41 -3.67
N ARG A 59 3.85 -7.63 -4.59
CA ARG A 59 4.81 -8.11 -5.61
C ARG A 59 6.09 -8.61 -4.93
N MET A 60 6.61 -7.88 -3.95
CA MET A 60 7.78 -8.30 -3.15
C MET A 60 7.50 -9.60 -2.36
N LYS A 61 6.35 -9.70 -1.69
CA LYS A 61 5.96 -10.91 -0.92
C LYS A 61 5.72 -12.13 -1.82
N ARG A 62 5.10 -11.93 -3.01
CA ARG A 62 4.85 -13.01 -3.99
C ARG A 62 6.11 -13.52 -4.68
N ALA A 63 7.15 -12.70 -4.77
CA ALA A 63 8.45 -13.12 -5.30
C ALA A 63 9.18 -14.14 -4.41
N LYS A 64 8.60 -14.56 -3.25
CA LYS A 64 9.23 -15.47 -2.28
C LYS A 64 10.66 -15.05 -1.96
N LEU A 65 10.92 -13.76 -1.79
CA LEU A 65 12.21 -13.28 -1.28
C LEU A 65 12.23 -13.55 0.23
N PRO A 66 12.94 -14.58 0.71
CA PRO A 66 13.18 -14.73 2.13
C PRO A 66 14.13 -13.59 2.50
N TYR A 67 13.85 -12.91 3.60
CA TYR A 67 14.37 -11.59 3.91
C TYR A 67 15.91 -11.43 3.75
N MET A 68 16.27 -10.56 2.78
CA MET A 68 17.43 -9.66 2.63
C MET A 68 18.86 -10.15 2.87
N LYS A 69 19.77 -9.66 2.02
CA LYS A 69 20.98 -9.00 2.52
C LYS A 69 21.59 -8.08 1.46
N THR A 70 22.02 -6.90 1.88
CA THR A 70 23.33 -6.38 1.45
C THR A 70 24.30 -7.56 1.28
N ILE A 71 24.64 -7.90 0.03
CA ILE A 71 25.83 -8.63 -0.50
C ILE A 71 26.69 -9.45 0.51
N HIS A 72 26.13 -10.27 1.41
CA HIS A 72 26.95 -11.02 2.38
C HIS A 72 26.45 -12.43 2.74
N ASP A 73 25.47 -12.96 2.01
CA ASP A 73 24.93 -14.32 2.23
C ASP A 73 24.77 -15.08 0.91
N PHE A 74 25.65 -14.79 -0.06
CA PHE A 74 25.80 -15.64 -1.22
C PHE A 74 26.65 -16.86 -0.83
N ASP A 75 26.00 -17.91 -0.31
CA ASP A 75 26.65 -19.21 -0.16
C ASP A 75 26.62 -19.93 -1.53
N PHE A 76 27.78 -19.94 -2.19
CA PHE A 76 28.01 -20.50 -3.53
C PHE A 76 28.04 -22.05 -3.56
N SER A 77 27.48 -22.73 -2.57
CA SER A 77 27.77 -24.14 -2.30
C SER A 77 26.70 -25.14 -2.78
N PHE A 78 26.06 -24.89 -3.93
CA PHE A 78 25.24 -25.92 -4.60
C PHE A 78 25.92 -26.42 -5.88
N GLN A 79 27.02 -27.12 -5.67
CA GLN A 79 27.73 -27.91 -6.66
C GLN A 79 27.07 -29.31 -6.85
N PRO A 80 27.34 -29.97 -8.00
CA PRO A 80 26.48 -30.98 -8.59
C PRO A 80 26.80 -32.40 -8.09
N SER A 81 25.84 -33.05 -7.44
CA SER A 81 25.92 -34.48 -7.13
C SER A 81 24.94 -35.25 -8.02
N ILE A 82 25.52 -35.72 -9.11
CA ILE A 82 25.01 -36.61 -10.14
C ILE A 82 24.27 -37.81 -9.53
N SER A 83 23.10 -38.16 -10.09
CA SER A 83 22.82 -39.58 -10.30
C SER A 83 22.06 -39.80 -11.60
N LYS A 84 22.56 -40.79 -12.32
CA LYS A 84 22.42 -41.07 -13.73
C LYS A 84 21.61 -42.35 -13.87
N LYS A 85 20.74 -42.37 -14.88
CA LYS A 85 20.17 -43.53 -15.60
C LYS A 85 19.11 -44.39 -14.92
N GLY A 86 18.16 -44.77 -15.78
CA GLY A 86 17.22 -45.87 -15.70
C GLY A 86 16.41 -45.84 -16.98
#